data_AF-A0A2N2ABK5-F1
#
_entry.id   AF-A0A2N2ABK5-F1
#
_cell.length_a   1.000
_cell.length_b   1.000
_cell.length_c   1.000
_cell.angle_alpha   90.00
_cell.angle_beta   90.00
_cell.angle_gamma   90.00
#
_symmetry.space_group_name_H-M   'P 1'
#
loop_
_entity.id
_entity.type
_entity.pdbx_description
1 polymer ?
#
loop_
_entity_poly.entity_id
_entity_poly.type
_entity_poly.pdbx_seq_one_letter_code
_entity_poly.pdbx_strand_id
1 'polypeptide(L)'
;MSFNKFERKHAEGFYTEKDLEAIYTMQDGQCYFCGEKLGSYGSKGAYQIDHLEPISKGGTNWPGNLALTCSLCNNRKHSNATSALWSKLKKEKGVEWVKARVSNNRKNTPQKTKLTKVRKNERRQSLDMLGRELEAAIIRNIIKYGFSPPEEIYVSVEHNSYYMDINFNNSAISIAAPTQKMLNSWRAEAFDMLAVALLRVEYVSGYLGNV
;
A
#
# COMPACT_ATOMS: atom_id res chain seq x y z
N MET A 1 2.41 -20.29 -4.59
CA MET A 1 1.43 -19.54 -5.39
C MET A 1 2.08 -18.25 -5.86
N SER A 2 2.01 -17.93 -7.16
CA SER A 2 2.48 -16.65 -7.70
C SER A 2 1.37 -15.62 -7.49
N PHE A 3 1.63 -14.55 -6.74
CA PHE A 3 0.64 -13.51 -6.53
C PHE A 3 0.37 -12.78 -7.85
N ASN A 4 -0.90 -12.66 -8.21
CA ASN A 4 -1.33 -12.07 -9.47
C ASN A 4 -1.11 -10.53 -9.46
N LYS A 5 -1.20 -9.88 -10.62
CA LYS A 5 -0.99 -8.44 -10.76
C LYS A 5 -1.93 -7.61 -9.89
N PHE A 6 -3.12 -8.14 -9.57
CA PHE A 6 -4.10 -7.48 -8.73
C PHE A 6 -3.63 -7.43 -7.28
N GLU A 7 -3.24 -8.56 -6.69
CA GLU A 7 -2.79 -8.61 -5.29
C GLU A 7 -1.55 -7.76 -5.05
N ARG A 8 -0.64 -7.67 -6.04
CA ARG A 8 0.54 -6.80 -5.91
C ARG A 8 0.18 -5.32 -5.80
N LYS A 9 -0.88 -4.88 -6.47
CA LYS A 9 -1.35 -3.50 -6.39
C LYS A 9 -2.06 -3.20 -5.08
N HIS A 10 -2.68 -4.21 -4.46
CA HIS A 10 -3.48 -4.07 -3.24
C HIS A 10 -2.69 -4.41 -1.97
N ALA A 11 -1.47 -4.95 -2.09
CA ALA A 11 -0.57 -5.14 -0.96
C ALA A 11 -0.36 -3.82 -0.21
N GLU A 12 -0.23 -3.92 1.11
CA GLU A 12 -0.22 -2.78 2.02
C GLU A 12 0.74 -1.69 1.57
N GLY A 13 0.25 -0.46 1.56
CA GLY A 13 1.04 0.72 1.28
C GLY A 13 1.09 1.13 -0.18
N PHE A 14 1.85 2.19 -0.42
CA PHE A 14 2.00 2.76 -1.74
C PHE A 14 3.33 3.50 -1.86
N TYR A 15 3.69 3.78 -3.11
CA TYR A 15 4.82 4.60 -3.50
C TYR A 15 4.40 5.49 -4.67
N THR A 16 5.19 6.51 -4.93
CA THR A 16 5.04 7.46 -6.03
C THR A 16 6.24 7.39 -6.97
N GLU A 17 6.13 8.00 -8.15
CA GLU A 17 7.29 8.13 -9.05
C GLU A 17 8.47 8.84 -8.39
N LYS A 18 8.21 9.87 -7.57
CA LYS A 18 9.26 10.55 -6.79
C LYS A 18 9.97 9.62 -5.81
N ASP A 19 9.25 8.67 -5.22
CA ASP A 19 9.88 7.65 -4.36
C ASP A 19 10.80 6.73 -5.18
N LEU A 20 10.37 6.34 -6.39
CA LEU A 20 11.20 5.52 -7.29
C LEU A 20 12.43 6.28 -7.78
N GLU A 21 12.32 7.56 -8.11
CA GLU A 21 13.44 8.43 -8.49
C GLU A 21 14.46 8.54 -7.36
N ALA A 22 13.97 8.74 -6.13
CA ALA A 22 14.81 8.78 -4.94
C ALA A 22 15.52 7.44 -4.73
N ILE A 23 14.84 6.31 -4.89
CA ILE A 23 15.46 4.98 -4.79
C ILE A 23 16.48 4.76 -5.92
N TYR A 24 16.19 5.18 -7.14
CA TYR A 24 17.13 5.09 -8.27
C TYR A 24 18.43 5.85 -7.97
N THR A 25 18.29 7.07 -7.48
CA THR A 25 19.42 7.93 -7.08
C THR A 25 20.21 7.30 -5.93
N MET A 26 19.54 6.80 -4.88
CA MET A 26 20.18 6.10 -3.77
C MET A 26 20.98 4.87 -4.23
N GLN A 27 20.52 4.19 -5.28
CA GLN A 27 21.20 3.02 -5.85
C GLN A 27 22.26 3.38 -6.88
N ASP A 28 22.58 4.67 -7.07
CA ASP A 28 23.52 5.17 -8.09
C ASP A 28 23.16 4.70 -9.51
N GLY A 29 21.86 4.52 -9.79
CA GLY A 29 21.39 3.93 -11.04
C GLY A 29 21.84 2.50 -11.29
N GLN A 30 22.14 1.73 -10.23
CA GLN A 30 22.58 0.33 -10.32
C GLN A 30 21.53 -0.63 -9.76
N CYS A 31 21.55 -1.86 -10.25
CA CYS A 31 20.73 -2.96 -9.75
C CYS A 31 21.05 -3.23 -8.28
N TYR A 32 20.04 -3.24 -7.41
CA TYR A 32 20.19 -3.48 -5.98
C TYR A 32 21.03 -4.72 -5.65
N PHE A 33 20.84 -5.80 -6.42
CA PHE A 33 21.50 -7.09 -6.19
C PHE A 33 22.87 -7.21 -6.86
N CYS A 34 22.94 -7.15 -8.20
CA CYS A 34 24.18 -7.46 -8.93
C CYS A 34 25.13 -6.26 -9.09
N GLY A 35 24.66 -5.02 -8.87
CA GLY A 35 25.44 -3.80 -9.06
C GLY A 35 25.60 -3.33 -10.51
N GLU A 36 25.02 -4.04 -11.49
CA GLU A 36 25.05 -3.60 -12.89
C GLU A 36 24.25 -2.31 -13.08
N LYS A 37 24.72 -1.47 -14.02
CA LYS A 37 24.01 -0.24 -14.39
C LYS A 37 22.61 -0.58 -14.92
N LEU A 38 21.62 0.14 -14.41
CA LEU A 38 20.26 0.15 -14.93
C LEU A 38 20.18 1.11 -16.13
N GLY A 39 19.12 0.99 -16.91
CA GLY A 39 18.84 1.96 -17.96
C GLY A 39 18.49 3.33 -17.36
N SER A 40 18.49 4.36 -18.20
CA SER A 40 18.11 5.73 -17.80
C SER A 40 16.76 5.76 -17.09
N TYR A 41 16.70 6.48 -15.97
CA TYR A 41 15.47 6.61 -15.18
C TYR A 41 14.28 7.04 -16.06
N GLY A 42 13.10 6.45 -15.81
CA GLY A 42 11.89 6.70 -16.59
C GLY A 42 11.84 6.02 -17.98
N SER A 43 12.94 5.47 -18.49
CA SER A 43 12.92 4.75 -19.76
C SER A 43 12.23 3.38 -19.62
N LYS A 44 11.42 3.01 -20.61
CA LYS A 44 10.69 1.73 -20.60
C LYS A 44 11.67 0.57 -20.48
N GLY A 45 11.51 -0.25 -19.45
CA GLY A 45 12.37 -1.41 -19.21
C GLY A 45 13.74 -1.09 -18.60
N ALA A 46 14.00 0.17 -18.19
CA ALA A 46 15.24 0.57 -17.54
C ALA A 46 15.56 -0.25 -16.29
N TYR A 47 14.52 -0.62 -15.54
CA TYR A 47 14.61 -1.41 -14.32
C TYR A 47 13.28 -2.12 -14.04
N GLN A 48 13.31 -3.06 -13.09
CA GLN A 48 12.16 -3.71 -12.48
C GLN A 48 12.03 -3.25 -11.04
N ILE A 49 10.80 -2.98 -10.59
CA ILE A 49 10.50 -2.70 -9.18
C ILE A 49 10.30 -4.04 -8.48
N ASP A 50 11.21 -4.38 -7.57
CA ASP A 50 11.18 -5.62 -6.80
C ASP A 50 10.89 -5.37 -5.33
N HIS A 51 10.17 -6.30 -4.70
CA HIS A 51 9.89 -6.28 -3.27
C HIS A 51 10.94 -7.12 -2.53
N LEU A 52 11.70 -6.49 -1.62
CA LEU A 52 12.75 -7.14 -0.85
C LEU A 52 12.20 -8.32 -0.03
N GLU A 53 11.14 -8.07 0.73
CA GLU A 53 10.25 -9.13 1.20
C GLU A 53 9.14 -9.31 0.15
N PRO A 54 9.00 -10.49 -0.46
CA PRO A 54 7.91 -10.75 -1.40
C PRO A 54 6.54 -10.51 -0.77
N ILE A 55 5.60 -9.97 -1.54
CA ILE A 55 4.20 -9.79 -1.09
C ILE A 55 3.60 -11.11 -0.60
N SER A 56 3.96 -12.22 -1.26
CA SER A 56 3.53 -13.57 -0.86
C SER A 56 3.98 -14.03 0.52
N LYS A 57 4.83 -13.24 1.18
CA LYS A 57 5.39 -13.47 2.50
C LYS A 57 5.13 -12.30 3.45
N GLY A 58 4.16 -11.43 3.14
CA GLY A 58 3.83 -10.25 3.94
C GLY A 58 4.62 -8.99 3.57
N GLY A 59 5.28 -8.97 2.42
CA GLY A 59 5.90 -7.78 1.87
C GLY A 59 4.90 -6.66 1.55
N THR A 60 5.33 -5.41 1.68
CA THR A 60 4.51 -4.21 1.48
C THR A 60 4.96 -3.42 0.26
N ASN A 61 4.10 -2.54 -0.25
CA ASN A 61 4.39 -1.54 -1.27
C ASN A 61 5.04 -0.26 -0.72
N TRP A 62 5.40 -0.23 0.56
CA TRP A 62 6.12 0.91 1.13
C TRP A 62 7.53 1.05 0.54
N PRO A 63 8.04 2.27 0.31
CA PRO A 63 9.37 2.50 -0.27
C PRO A 63 10.50 1.71 0.41
N GLY A 64 10.41 1.49 1.72
CA GLY A 64 11.35 0.68 2.51
C GLY A 64 11.54 -0.73 1.97
N ASN A 65 10.48 -1.34 1.44
CA ASN A 65 10.47 -2.69 0.90
C ASN A 65 10.81 -2.75 -0.60
N LEU A 66 10.93 -1.62 -1.29
CA LEU A 66 11.14 -1.60 -2.75
C LEU A 66 12.61 -1.50 -3.13
N ALA A 67 13.01 -2.14 -4.21
CA ALA A 67 14.33 -2.02 -4.80
C ALA A 67 14.24 -1.98 -6.32
N LEU A 68 15.13 -1.24 -6.98
CA LEU A 68 15.21 -1.27 -8.44
C LEU A 68 16.24 -2.31 -8.86
N THR A 69 15.84 -3.18 -9.79
CA THR A 69 16.64 -4.35 -10.17
C THR A 69 16.72 -4.50 -11.68
N CYS A 70 17.77 -5.14 -12.18
CA CYS A 70 17.80 -5.58 -13.57
C CYS A 70 16.83 -6.75 -13.78
N SER A 71 16.39 -6.96 -15.03
CA SER A 71 15.48 -8.05 -15.39
C SER A 71 16.01 -9.43 -14.98
N LEU A 72 17.32 -9.66 -15.14
CA LEU A 72 17.97 -10.92 -14.75
C LEU A 72 17.85 -11.22 -13.25
N CYS A 73 18.19 -10.25 -12.39
CA CYS A 73 18.08 -10.44 -10.94
C CYS A 73 16.63 -10.59 -10.49
N ASN A 74 15.72 -9.78 -11.04
CA ASN A 74 14.30 -9.86 -10.74
C ASN A 74 13.75 -11.26 -11.07
N ASN A 75 14.05 -11.78 -12.27
CA ASN A 75 13.61 -13.10 -12.70
C ASN A 75 14.25 -14.23 -11.89
N ARG A 76 15.55 -14.12 -11.54
CA ARG A 76 16.26 -15.10 -10.70
C ARG A 76 15.73 -15.17 -9.27
N LYS A 77 15.26 -14.04 -8.72
CA LYS A 77 14.62 -13.98 -7.39
C LYS A 77 13.19 -14.49 -7.46
N HIS A 78 12.41 -14.06 -8.45
CA HIS A 78 10.98 -14.35 -8.56
C HIS A 78 10.26 -13.96 -7.25
N SER A 79 9.46 -14.87 -6.71
CA SER A 79 8.73 -14.75 -5.45
C SER A 79 9.52 -15.28 -4.23
N ASN A 80 10.83 -15.53 -4.37
CA ASN A 80 11.66 -15.98 -3.27
C ASN A 80 12.12 -14.80 -2.40
N ALA A 81 12.44 -15.09 -1.14
CA ALA A 81 13.09 -14.13 -0.26
C ALA A 81 14.44 -13.71 -0.84
N THR A 82 14.86 -12.46 -0.56
CA THR A 82 16.18 -11.94 -1.00
C THR A 82 17.34 -12.86 -0.64
N SER A 83 17.26 -13.56 0.51
CA SER A 83 18.28 -14.51 0.98
C SER A 83 18.62 -15.58 -0.07
N ALA A 84 17.64 -16.06 -0.84
CA ALA A 84 17.86 -17.05 -1.88
C ALA A 84 18.73 -16.49 -3.02
N LEU A 85 18.45 -15.27 -3.48
CA LEU A 85 19.26 -14.62 -4.52
C LEU A 85 20.65 -14.25 -3.99
N TRP A 86 20.75 -13.73 -2.77
CA TRP A 86 22.04 -13.43 -2.16
C TRP A 86 22.93 -14.68 -2.02
N SER A 87 22.37 -15.83 -1.67
CA SER A 87 23.11 -17.09 -1.61
C SER A 87 23.66 -17.51 -2.97
N LYS A 88 22.90 -17.32 -4.06
CA LYS A 88 23.39 -17.57 -5.43
C LYS A 88 24.53 -16.62 -5.78
N LEU A 89 24.35 -15.32 -5.53
CA LEU A 89 25.38 -14.31 -5.79
C LEU A 89 26.65 -14.51 -4.96
N LYS A 90 26.55 -15.04 -3.73
CA LYS A 90 27.73 -15.40 -2.92
C LYS A 90 28.56 -16.50 -3.59
N LYS A 91 27.90 -17.48 -4.22
CA LYS A 91 28.59 -18.55 -4.97
C LYS A 91 29.22 -18.01 -6.25
N GLU A 92 28.53 -17.11 -6.95
CA GLU A 92 28.97 -16.56 -8.25
C GLU A 92 30.08 -15.49 -8.12
N LYS A 93 29.96 -14.58 -7.13
CA LYS A 93 30.82 -13.39 -6.99
C LYS A 93 31.71 -13.40 -5.75
N GLY A 94 31.55 -14.38 -4.86
CA GLY A 94 32.28 -14.49 -3.61
C GLY A 94 31.62 -13.73 -2.44
N VAL A 95 32.00 -14.14 -1.22
CA VAL A 95 31.39 -13.66 0.03
C VAL A 95 31.70 -12.18 0.28
N GLU A 96 32.95 -11.77 0.08
CA GLU A 96 33.38 -10.39 0.35
C GLU A 96 32.70 -9.38 -0.59
N TRP A 97 32.51 -9.75 -1.87
CA TRP A 97 31.76 -8.93 -2.81
C TRP A 97 30.30 -8.73 -2.36
N VAL A 98 29.62 -9.80 -1.93
CA VAL A 98 28.24 -9.70 -1.44
C VAL A 98 28.16 -8.89 -0.16
N LYS A 99 29.09 -9.07 0.78
CA LYS A 99 29.15 -8.26 2.02
C LYS A 99 29.30 -6.78 1.70
N ALA A 100 30.21 -6.42 0.81
CA ALA A 100 30.41 -5.04 0.37
C ALA A 100 29.13 -4.46 -0.27
N ARG A 101 28.46 -5.24 -1.15
CA ARG A 101 27.21 -4.80 -1.79
C ARG A 101 26.07 -4.61 -0.80
N VAL A 102 25.87 -5.56 0.11
CA VAL A 102 24.83 -5.46 1.16
C VAL A 102 25.12 -4.29 2.09
N SER A 103 26.39 -4.07 2.46
CA SER A 103 26.82 -2.92 3.25
C SER A 103 26.48 -1.60 2.54
N ASN A 104 26.76 -1.50 1.24
CA ASN A 104 26.39 -0.32 0.44
C ASN A 104 24.87 -0.08 0.45
N ASN A 105 24.07 -1.13 0.21
CA ASN A 105 22.61 -1.02 0.23
C ASN A 105 22.08 -0.55 1.59
N ARG A 106 22.71 -0.99 2.70
CA ARG A 106 22.31 -0.61 4.06
C ARG A 106 22.53 0.86 4.37
N LYS A 107 23.48 1.54 3.70
CA LYS A 107 23.70 2.99 3.88
C LYS A 107 22.47 3.82 3.51
N ASN A 108 21.62 3.31 2.61
CA ASN A 108 20.42 3.97 2.13
C ASN A 108 19.16 3.64 2.95
N THR A 109 19.24 2.69 3.89
CA THR A 109 18.11 2.28 4.73
C THR A 109 17.45 3.45 5.48
N PRO A 110 18.19 4.41 6.08
CA PRO A 110 17.59 5.54 6.77
C PRO A 110 16.69 6.39 5.85
N GLN A 111 17.16 6.68 4.63
CA GLN A 111 16.44 7.50 3.66
C GLN A 111 15.19 6.76 3.16
N LYS A 112 15.29 5.46 2.84
CA LYS A 112 14.11 4.64 2.49
C LYS A 112 13.10 4.53 3.63
N THR A 113 13.58 4.49 4.88
CA THR A 113 12.73 4.50 6.08
C THR A 113 12.01 5.84 6.21
N LYS A 114 12.70 6.96 5.93
CA LYS A 114 12.08 8.29 5.90
C LYS A 114 10.97 8.37 4.84
N LEU A 115 11.21 7.89 3.62
CA LEU A 115 10.17 7.82 2.57
C LEU A 115 8.96 6.99 3.04
N THR A 116 9.20 5.83 3.64
CA THR A 116 8.12 5.00 4.21
C THR A 116 7.30 5.74 5.25
N LYS A 117 7.95 6.47 6.17
CA LYS A 117 7.25 7.26 7.20
C LYS A 117 6.38 8.35 6.57
N VAL A 118 6.87 9.04 5.54
CA VAL A 118 6.10 10.04 4.79
C VAL A 118 4.87 9.41 4.17
N ARG A 119 5.03 8.30 3.42
CA ARG A 119 3.90 7.59 2.78
C ARG A 119 2.88 7.06 3.79
N LYS A 120 3.33 6.55 4.94
CA LYS A 120 2.43 6.12 6.03
C LYS A 120 1.63 7.29 6.61
N ASN A 121 2.26 8.45 6.79
CA ASN A 121 1.55 9.64 7.26
C ASN A 121 0.49 10.12 6.25
N GLU A 122 0.83 10.14 4.95
CA GLU A 122 -0.14 10.49 3.90
C GLU A 122 -1.29 9.49 3.80
N ARG A 123 -1.01 8.19 3.97
CA ARG A 123 -2.07 7.17 4.04
C ARG A 123 -3.02 7.46 5.20
N ARG A 124 -2.48 7.70 6.40
CA ARG A 124 -3.28 8.04 7.58
C ARG A 124 -4.17 9.26 7.33
N GLN A 125 -3.58 10.35 6.83
CA GLN A 125 -4.35 11.56 6.49
C GLN A 125 -5.48 11.29 5.48
N SER A 126 -5.24 10.42 4.51
CA SER A 126 -6.27 10.02 3.53
C SER A 126 -7.42 9.25 4.17
N LEU A 127 -7.14 8.42 5.18
CA LEU A 127 -8.14 7.65 5.91
C LEU A 127 -8.92 8.54 6.87
N ASP A 128 -8.24 9.47 7.55
CA ASP A 128 -8.88 10.49 8.40
C ASP A 128 -9.87 11.33 7.58
N MET A 129 -9.46 11.75 6.37
CA MET A 129 -10.34 12.47 5.44
C MET A 129 -11.54 11.61 5.01
N LEU A 130 -11.30 10.34 4.67
CA LEU A 130 -12.37 9.40 4.30
C LEU A 130 -13.39 9.23 5.43
N GLY A 131 -12.96 9.12 6.69
CA GLY A 131 -13.85 9.05 7.85
C GLY A 131 -14.77 10.28 7.94
N ARG A 132 -14.22 11.49 7.78
CA ARG A 132 -15.01 12.74 7.80
C ARG A 132 -16.02 12.82 6.64
N GLU A 133 -15.61 12.41 5.44
CA GLU A 133 -16.50 12.41 4.27
C GLU A 133 -17.64 11.39 4.41
N LEU A 134 -17.37 10.24 5.04
CA LEU A 134 -18.38 9.24 5.37
C LEU A 134 -19.32 9.70 6.47
N GLU A 135 -18.83 10.36 7.51
CA GLU A 135 -19.67 10.94 8.55
C GLU A 135 -20.64 11.97 7.97
N ALA A 136 -20.13 12.89 7.15
CA ALA A 136 -20.97 13.83 6.41
C ALA A 136 -21.97 13.12 5.47
N ALA A 137 -21.59 11.94 4.94
CA ALA A 137 -22.44 11.10 4.09
C ALA A 137 -23.57 10.42 4.84
N ILE A 138 -23.27 9.94 6.04
CA ILE A 138 -24.25 9.33 6.92
C ILE A 138 -25.29 10.39 7.31
N ILE A 139 -24.85 11.56 7.79
CA ILE A 139 -25.73 12.65 8.22
C ILE A 139 -26.69 13.07 7.10
N ARG A 140 -26.17 13.34 5.90
CA ARG A 140 -27.02 13.77 4.77
C ARG A 140 -28.00 12.69 4.32
N ASN A 141 -27.61 11.41 4.39
CA ASN A 141 -28.49 10.31 3.98
C ASN A 141 -29.50 9.92 5.08
N ILE A 142 -29.23 10.13 6.37
CA ILE A 142 -30.22 10.03 7.45
C ILE A 142 -31.41 10.93 7.13
N ILE A 143 -31.14 12.21 6.83
CA ILE A 143 -32.16 13.21 6.49
C ILE A 143 -32.88 12.82 5.20
N LYS A 144 -32.11 12.48 4.15
CA LYS A 144 -32.66 12.16 2.82
C LYS A 144 -33.63 10.99 2.83
N TYR A 145 -33.36 9.95 3.63
CA TYR A 145 -34.17 8.73 3.67
C TYR A 145 -35.13 8.67 4.86
N GLY A 146 -35.19 9.71 5.69
CA GLY A 146 -36.15 9.80 6.80
C GLY A 146 -35.84 8.83 7.95
N PHE A 147 -34.56 8.55 8.21
CA PHE A 147 -34.17 7.78 9.38
C PHE A 147 -34.24 8.66 10.64
N SER A 148 -34.66 8.07 11.75
CA SER A 148 -34.55 8.72 13.07
C SER A 148 -33.06 8.90 13.40
N PRO A 149 -32.58 10.13 13.65
CA PRO A 149 -31.17 10.37 13.91
C PRO A 149 -30.74 9.68 15.22
N PRO A 150 -29.58 8.98 15.24
CA PRO A 150 -29.06 8.40 16.47
C PRO A 150 -28.57 9.50 17.42
N GLU A 151 -28.50 9.20 18.72
CA GLU A 151 -28.00 10.13 19.74
C GLU A 151 -26.55 10.54 19.48
N GLU A 152 -25.72 9.58 19.03
CA GLU A 152 -24.34 9.80 18.65
C GLU A 152 -24.05 9.22 17.26
N ILE A 153 -23.15 9.87 16.54
CA ILE A 153 -22.61 9.39 15.27
C ILE A 153 -21.11 9.17 15.48
N TYR A 154 -20.71 7.91 15.46
CA TYR A 154 -19.33 7.49 15.52
C TYR A 154 -18.96 6.77 14.21
N VAL A 155 -17.97 7.30 13.51
CA VAL A 155 -17.42 6.69 12.30
C VAL A 155 -15.93 6.44 12.50
N SER A 156 -15.49 5.21 12.26
CA SER A 156 -14.07 4.89 12.22
C SER A 156 -13.72 4.08 10.98
N VAL A 157 -12.49 4.27 10.52
CA VAL A 157 -11.95 3.57 9.35
C VAL A 157 -10.68 2.88 9.78
N GLU A 158 -10.71 1.57 9.77
CA GLU A 158 -9.56 0.73 10.03
C GLU A 158 -9.13 0.05 8.74
N HIS A 159 -7.84 -0.22 8.62
CA HIS A 159 -7.35 -0.92 7.44
C HIS A 159 -6.20 -1.85 7.80
N ASN A 160 -6.15 -2.97 7.11
CA ASN A 160 -5.01 -3.87 7.09
C ASN A 160 -4.50 -4.05 5.66
N SER A 161 -3.68 -5.07 5.43
CA SER A 161 -3.06 -5.34 4.13
C SER A 161 -4.04 -5.87 3.07
N TYR A 162 -5.25 -6.27 3.45
CA TYR A 162 -6.24 -6.94 2.58
C TYR A 162 -7.59 -6.25 2.58
N TYR A 163 -8.00 -5.70 3.72
CA TYR A 163 -9.32 -5.12 3.93
C TYR A 163 -9.25 -3.71 4.52
N MET A 164 -10.31 -2.96 4.24
CA MET A 164 -10.65 -1.71 4.90
C MET A 164 -12.01 -1.90 5.55
N ASP A 165 -12.04 -1.75 6.86
CA ASP A 165 -13.22 -1.86 7.68
C ASP A 165 -13.72 -0.46 8.00
N ILE A 166 -14.99 -0.22 7.72
CA ILE A 166 -15.67 1.04 7.96
C ILE A 166 -16.73 0.77 9.00
N ASN A 167 -16.55 1.33 10.18
CA ASN A 167 -17.49 1.20 11.30
C ASN A 167 -18.36 2.44 11.36
N PHE A 168 -19.65 2.23 11.58
CA PHE A 168 -20.62 3.25 11.94
C PHE A 168 -21.43 2.73 13.12
N ASN A 169 -21.30 3.39 14.27
CA ASN A 169 -21.93 3.01 15.53
C ASN A 169 -21.80 1.51 15.86
N ASN A 170 -22.85 0.72 15.65
CA ASN A 170 -22.94 -0.69 16.01
C ASN A 170 -22.65 -1.64 14.83
N SER A 171 -22.45 -1.09 13.63
CA SER A 171 -22.33 -1.84 12.40
C SER A 171 -20.99 -1.58 11.70
N ALA A 172 -20.54 -2.57 10.93
CA ALA A 172 -19.33 -2.45 10.13
C ALA A 172 -19.55 -3.02 8.73
N ILE A 173 -18.91 -2.39 7.73
CA ILE A 173 -18.76 -2.94 6.39
C ILE A 173 -17.28 -3.12 6.12
N SER A 174 -16.92 -4.31 5.64
CA SER A 174 -15.56 -4.63 5.18
C SER A 174 -15.51 -4.61 3.66
N ILE A 175 -14.55 -3.88 3.10
CA ILE A 175 -14.26 -3.87 1.66
C ILE A 175 -12.82 -4.28 1.41
N ALA A 176 -12.50 -4.75 0.20
CA ALA A 176 -11.12 -4.97 -0.21
C ALA A 176 -10.31 -3.66 -0.10
N ALA A 177 -9.13 -3.72 0.51
CA ALA A 177 -8.32 -2.54 0.82
C ALA A 177 -8.02 -1.72 -0.46
N PRO A 178 -8.60 -0.52 -0.62
CA PRO A 178 -8.40 0.27 -1.83
C PRO A 178 -6.96 0.77 -1.91
N THR A 179 -6.40 0.72 -3.12
CA THR A 179 -5.11 1.35 -3.42
C THR A 179 -5.18 2.86 -3.14
N GLN A 180 -4.04 3.51 -2.88
CA GLN A 180 -4.04 4.97 -2.67
C GLN A 180 -4.62 5.74 -3.87
N LYS A 181 -4.38 5.25 -5.10
CA LYS A 181 -4.96 5.84 -6.32
C LYS A 181 -6.49 5.76 -6.31
N MET A 182 -7.06 4.63 -5.86
CA MET A 182 -8.50 4.46 -5.78
C MET A 182 -9.10 5.40 -4.74
N LEU A 183 -8.50 5.49 -3.55
CA LEU A 183 -8.95 6.44 -2.51
C LEU A 183 -8.98 7.88 -3.04
N ASN A 184 -7.92 8.31 -3.72
CA ASN A 184 -7.85 9.66 -4.29
C ASN A 184 -8.89 9.92 -5.40
N SER A 185 -9.43 8.87 -6.01
CA SER A 185 -10.49 8.97 -7.03
C SER A 185 -11.90 8.94 -6.46
N TRP A 186 -12.08 8.65 -5.16
CA TRP A 186 -13.40 8.68 -4.55
C TRP A 186 -13.97 10.10 -4.56
N ARG A 187 -15.27 10.17 -4.74
CA ARG A 187 -16.08 11.40 -4.82
C ARG A 187 -17.34 11.18 -3.98
N ALA A 188 -18.17 12.23 -3.86
CA ALA A 188 -19.38 12.23 -3.05
C ALA A 188 -20.23 10.96 -3.24
N GLU A 189 -20.38 10.50 -4.48
CA GLU A 189 -21.18 9.32 -4.84
C GLU A 189 -20.66 8.03 -4.20
N ALA A 190 -19.34 7.85 -4.09
CA ALA A 190 -18.76 6.68 -3.45
C ALA A 190 -19.03 6.67 -1.94
N PHE A 191 -18.91 7.84 -1.30
CA PHE A 191 -19.23 8.00 0.12
C PHE A 191 -20.72 7.82 0.40
N ASP A 192 -21.59 8.31 -0.49
CA ASP A 192 -23.04 8.09 -0.41
C ASP A 192 -23.40 6.62 -0.49
N MET A 193 -22.81 5.87 -1.43
CA MET A 193 -23.07 4.43 -1.56
C MET A 193 -22.71 3.67 -0.28
N LEU A 194 -21.54 3.97 0.31
CA LEU A 194 -21.08 3.33 1.54
C LEU A 194 -21.94 3.74 2.76
N ALA A 195 -22.26 5.03 2.88
CA ALA A 195 -23.12 5.53 3.95
C ALA A 195 -24.51 4.90 3.91
N VAL A 196 -25.14 4.82 2.74
CA VAL A 196 -26.44 4.17 2.58
C VAL A 196 -26.37 2.68 2.92
N ALA A 197 -25.28 2.00 2.55
CA ALA A 197 -25.08 0.62 2.93
C ALA A 197 -25.01 0.46 4.46
N LEU A 198 -24.23 1.30 5.16
CA LEU A 198 -24.10 1.28 6.62
C LEU A 198 -25.44 1.56 7.32
N LEU A 199 -26.16 2.59 6.88
CA LEU A 199 -27.49 2.93 7.41
C LEU A 199 -28.48 1.77 7.27
N ARG A 200 -28.46 1.07 6.13
CA ARG A 200 -29.31 -0.11 5.91
C ARG A 200 -28.92 -1.27 6.82
N VAL A 201 -27.64 -1.48 7.09
CA VAL A 201 -27.18 -2.52 8.01
C VAL A 201 -27.67 -2.22 9.44
N GLU A 202 -27.51 -0.98 9.91
CA GLU A 202 -28.03 -0.55 11.22
C GLU A 202 -29.56 -0.72 11.31
N TYR A 203 -30.28 -0.32 10.25
CA TYR A 203 -31.74 -0.42 10.19
C TYR A 203 -32.22 -1.87 10.27
N VAL A 204 -31.65 -2.77 9.46
CA VAL A 204 -31.99 -4.20 9.50
C VAL A 204 -31.63 -4.84 10.85
N SER A 205 -30.59 -4.33 11.49
CA SER A 205 -30.15 -4.80 12.82
C SER A 205 -30.98 -4.23 13.96
N GLY A 206 -31.88 -3.28 13.68
CA GLY A 206 -32.76 -2.65 14.68
C GLY A 206 -32.13 -1.51 15.47
N TYR A 207 -30.92 -1.07 15.12
CA TYR A 207 -30.24 0.07 15.76
C TYR A 207 -30.71 1.42 15.23
N LEU A 208 -31.26 1.44 14.00
CA LEU A 208 -31.80 2.63 13.36
C LEU A 208 -33.28 2.41 13.02
N GLY A 209 -34.11 3.42 13.29
CA GLY A 209 -35.53 3.43 12.93
C GLY A 209 -35.86 4.48 11.88
N ASN A 210 -37.12 4.53 11.45
CA ASN A 210 -37.64 5.63 10.65
C ASN A 210 -38.22 6.71 11.57
N VAL A 211 -38.28 7.95 11.09
CA VAL A 211 -39.08 9.01 11.72
C VAL A 211 -40.57 8.74 11.50
#